data_AF-A0A355GK11-F1
#
_entry.id   AF-A0A355GK11-F1
#
_cell.length_a   1.000
_cell.length_b   1.000
_cell.length_c   1.000
_cell.angle_alpha   90.00
_cell.angle_beta   90.00
_cell.angle_gamma   90.00
#
_symmetry.space_group_name_H-M   'P 1'
#
loop_
_entity.id
_entity.type
_entity.pdbx_description
1 polymer ?
#
loop_
_entity_poly.entity_id
_entity_poly.type
_entity_poly.pdbx_seq_one_letter_code
_entity_poly.pdbx_strand_id
1 'polypeptide(L)'
;SSSDQLPTLLAALDQQLQETNCEYAEKRQSGRLALPVACELTAGTWARFAAERQQKLGGSIEQYKHPCLIPELDYAQQILQRFSC
;
A
#
# COMPACT_ATOMS: atom_id res chain seq x y z
N SER A 1 1.15 23.22 6.67
CA SER A 1 2.39 22.52 6.31
C SER A 1 2.05 21.14 5.78
N SER A 2 2.84 20.55 4.87
CA SER A 2 2.54 19.23 4.27
C SER A 2 2.34 18.10 5.30
N SER A 3 2.81 18.29 6.53
CA SER A 3 2.68 17.37 7.67
C SER A 3 1.24 17.13 8.13
N ASP A 4 0.35 18.12 8.03
CA ASP A 4 -1.02 18.00 8.57
C ASP A 4 -1.96 17.22 7.63
N GLN A 5 -1.56 17.03 6.37
CA GLN A 5 -2.41 16.41 5.35
C GLN A 5 -2.46 14.88 5.47
N LEU A 6 -1.36 14.26 5.90
CA LEU A 6 -1.26 12.81 5.95
C LEU A 6 -2.17 12.17 7.02
N PRO A 7 -2.21 12.67 8.28
CA PRO A 7 -3.16 12.15 9.26
C PRO A 7 -4.61 12.31 8.82
N THR A 8 -4.96 13.45 8.21
CA THR A 8 -6.32 13.69 7.68
C THR A 8 -6.66 12.73 6.55
N LEU A 9 -5.72 12.49 5.63
CA LEU A 9 -5.92 11.54 4.54
C LEU A 9 -6.13 10.10 5.07
N LEU A 10 -5.31 9.66 6.03
CA LEU A 10 -5.43 8.32 6.62
C LEU A 10 -6.75 8.15 7.37
N ALA A 11 -7.20 9.18 8.10
CA ALA A 11 -8.50 9.15 8.77
C ALA A 11 -9.66 9.07 7.77
N ALA A 12 -9.61 9.87 6.69
CA ALA A 12 -10.62 9.83 5.63
C ALA A 12 -10.64 8.47 4.91
N LEU A 13 -9.47 7.87 4.67
CA LEU A 13 -9.35 6.52 4.11
C LEU A 13 -9.96 5.47 5.05
N ASP A 14 -9.60 5.46 6.34
CA ASP A 14 -10.15 4.52 7.33
C ASP A 14 -11.68 4.64 7.43
N GLN A 15 -12.21 5.87 7.38
CA GLN A 15 -13.65 6.11 7.39
C GLN A 15 -14.33 5.56 6.13
N GLN A 16 -13.82 5.88 4.94
CA GLN A 16 -14.41 5.40 3.69
C GLN A 16 -14.37 3.87 3.56
N LEU A 17 -13.31 3.23 4.05
CA LEU A 17 -13.22 1.77 4.09
C LEU A 17 -14.25 1.15 5.04
N GLN A 18 -14.50 1.77 6.20
CA GLN A 18 -15.54 1.30 7.13
C GLN A 18 -16.95 1.50 6.57
N GLU A 19 -17.21 2.61 5.86
CA GLU A 19 -18.52 2.89 5.24
C GLU A 19 -18.85 1.93 4.09
N THR A 20 -17.83 1.55 3.30
CA THR A 20 -18.03 0.75 2.08
C THR A 20 -17.81 -0.75 2.28
N ASN A 21 -17.20 -1.18 3.38
CA ASN A 21 -16.89 -2.58 3.66
C ASN A 21 -17.24 -2.94 5.12
N CYS A 22 -18.36 -3.65 5.30
CA CYS A 22 -18.84 -4.05 6.63
C CYS A 22 -17.89 -5.00 7.37
N GLU A 23 -17.13 -5.85 6.66
CA GLU A 23 -16.12 -6.73 7.25
C GLU A 23 -14.92 -5.92 7.75
N TYR A 24 -14.49 -4.90 6.98
CA TYR A 24 -13.46 -3.97 7.43
C TYR A 24 -13.91 -3.24 8.71
N ALA A 25 -15.13 -2.70 8.71
CA ALA A 25 -15.72 -2.02 9.87
C ALA A 25 -15.77 -2.91 11.12
N GLU A 26 -16.26 -4.14 10.97
CA GLU A 26 -16.33 -5.11 12.08
C GLU A 26 -14.93 -5.43 12.64
N LYS A 27 -13.94 -5.65 11.77
CA LYS A 27 -12.56 -5.92 12.20
C LYS A 27 -11.93 -4.72 12.89
N ARG A 28 -12.18 -3.49 12.42
CA ARG A 28 -11.73 -2.25 13.07
C ARG A 28 -12.38 -2.08 14.45
N GLN A 29 -13.69 -2.23 14.55
CA GLN A 29 -14.44 -2.06 15.81
C GLN A 29 -14.05 -3.12 16.86
N SER A 30 -13.79 -4.36 16.43
CA SER A 30 -13.33 -5.44 17.31
C SER A 30 -11.83 -5.40 17.64
N GLY A 31 -11.06 -4.48 17.04
CA GLY A 31 -9.61 -4.38 17.24
C GLY A 31 -8.78 -5.44 16.52
N ARG A 32 -9.39 -6.32 15.73
CA ARG A 32 -8.69 -7.31 14.89
C ARG A 32 -7.97 -6.69 13.70
N LEU A 33 -8.28 -5.44 13.38
CA LEU A 33 -7.58 -4.64 12.39
C LEU A 33 -7.17 -3.30 13.00
N ALA A 34 -5.89 -2.96 12.90
CA ALA A 34 -5.34 -1.69 13.36
C ALA A 34 -5.66 -0.54 12.40
N LEU A 35 -5.32 0.69 12.81
CA LEU A 35 -5.40 1.86 11.94
C LEU A 35 -4.44 1.71 10.74
N PRO A 36 -4.80 2.27 9.56
CA PRO A 36 -3.87 2.34 8.45
C PRO A 36 -2.68 3.22 8.81
N VAL A 37 -1.49 2.79 8.40
CA VAL A 37 -0.23 3.48 8.64
C VAL A 37 0.40 3.81 7.30
N ALA A 38 0.87 5.05 7.14
CA ALA A 38 1.65 5.44 5.97
C ALA A 38 3.12 5.05 6.16
N CYS A 39 3.74 4.57 5.09
CA CYS A 39 5.17 4.30 5.02
C CYS A 39 5.80 5.25 4.01
N GLU A 40 6.82 5.98 4.42
CA GLU A 40 7.61 6.80 3.50
C GLU A 40 8.46 5.91 2.60
N LEU A 41 8.56 6.30 1.33
CA LEU A 41 9.37 5.61 0.34
C LEU A 41 10.44 6.55 -0.19
N THR A 42 11.65 6.03 -0.32
CA THR A 42 12.74 6.71 -1.01
C THR A 42 12.35 6.91 -2.48
N ALA A 43 12.76 8.04 -3.06
CA ALA A 43 12.52 8.32 -4.47
C ALA A 43 13.01 7.17 -5.37
N GLY A 44 12.22 6.83 -6.38
CA GLY A 44 12.50 5.74 -7.31
C GLY A 44 12.13 4.33 -6.83
N THR A 45 11.61 4.16 -5.60
CA THR A 45 11.16 2.86 -5.07
C THR A 45 10.20 2.15 -6.04
N TRP A 46 9.19 2.87 -6.53
CA TRP A 46 8.22 2.30 -7.46
C TRP A 46 8.80 1.96 -8.83
N ALA A 47 9.77 2.72 -9.32
CA ALA A 47 10.44 2.43 -10.58
C ALA A 47 11.27 1.14 -10.47
N ARG A 48 12.02 0.97 -9.38
CA ARG A 48 12.78 -0.26 -9.09
C ARG A 48 11.86 -1.48 -8.93
N PHE A 49 10.78 -1.32 -8.17
CA PHE A 49 9.77 -2.37 -7.99
C PHE A 49 9.13 -2.80 -9.33
N ALA A 50 8.72 -1.83 -10.17
CA ALA A 50 8.13 -2.11 -11.47
C ALA A 50 9.12 -2.80 -12.42
N ALA A 51 10.37 -2.32 -12.47
CA ALA A 51 11.41 -2.92 -13.31
C ALA A 51 11.67 -4.39 -12.94
N GLU A 52 11.78 -4.73 -11.66
CA GLU A 52 11.96 -6.12 -11.23
C GLU A 52 10.77 -7.01 -11.66
N ARG A 53 9.55 -6.50 -11.50
CA ARG A 53 8.34 -7.27 -11.87
C ARG A 53 8.21 -7.46 -13.38
N GLN A 54 8.59 -6.47 -14.18
CA GLN A 54 8.61 -6.57 -15.64
C GLN A 54 9.62 -7.61 -16.13
N GLN A 55 10.73 -7.79 -15.43
CA GLN A 55 11.72 -8.84 -15.74
C GLN A 55 11.22 -10.26 -15.41
N LYS A 56 10.21 -10.41 -14.55
CA LYS A 56 9.75 -11.70 -14.01
C LYS A 56 8.63 -12.39 -14.79
N LEU A 57 8.19 -11.91 -15.95
CA LEU A 57 7.16 -12.56 -16.76
C LEU A 57 7.50 -12.52 -18.25
N GLY A 58 7.25 -13.63 -18.96
CA GLY A 58 7.28 -13.70 -20.43
C GLY A 58 6.16 -12.92 -21.12
N GLY A 59 5.71 -11.82 -20.53
CA GLY A 59 4.75 -10.88 -21.11
C GLY A 59 5.46 -9.60 -21.55
N SER A 60 4.94 -8.96 -22.60
CA SER A 60 5.48 -7.67 -23.08
C SER A 60 5.45 -6.61 -21.97
N ILE A 61 6.39 -5.67 -21.99
CA ILE A 61 6.45 -4.50 -21.08
C ILE A 61 5.10 -3.78 -21.03
N GLU A 62 4.38 -3.75 -22.15
CA GLU A 62 3.06 -3.12 -22.30
C GLU A 62 1.94 -3.77 -21.45
N GLN A 63 2.16 -4.98 -20.94
CA GLN A 63 1.18 -5.73 -20.15
C GLN A 63 1.36 -5.53 -18.63
N TYR A 64 2.35 -4.74 -18.21
CA TYR A 64 2.61 -4.52 -16.79
C TYR A 64 1.45 -3.78 -16.11
N LYS A 65 0.88 -4.42 -15.09
CA LYS A 65 -0.08 -3.81 -14.17
C LYS A 65 0.56 -3.64 -12.80
N HIS A 66 0.62 -2.41 -12.30
CA HIS A 66 1.13 -2.13 -10.96
C HIS A 66 0.11 -2.62 -9.92
N PRO A 67 0.50 -3.47 -8.96
CA PRO A 67 -0.40 -3.93 -7.91
C PRO A 67 -0.69 -2.78 -6.93
N CYS A 68 -1.97 -2.47 -6.71
CA CYS A 68 -2.40 -1.42 -5.78
C CYS A 68 -2.84 -1.96 -4.41
N LEU A 69 -3.18 -3.25 -4.34
CA LEU A 69 -3.60 -3.94 -3.12
C LEU A 69 -2.91 -5.30 -3.08
N ILE A 70 -2.29 -5.60 -1.95
CA ILE A 70 -1.40 -6.75 -1.80
C ILE A 70 -1.77 -7.44 -0.47
N PRO A 71 -2.26 -8.70 -0.48
CA PRO A 71 -2.79 -9.36 0.71
C PRO A 71 -1.69 -9.92 1.62
N GLU A 72 -0.43 -9.96 1.16
CA GLU A 72 0.68 -10.47 1.95
C GLU A 72 1.10 -9.48 3.06
N LEU A 73 0.98 -9.91 4.32
CA LEU A 73 1.17 -9.06 5.51
C LEU A 73 2.53 -8.35 5.57
N ASP A 74 3.61 -9.04 5.21
CA ASP A 74 4.97 -8.50 5.30
C ASP A 74 5.42 -7.74 4.04
N TYR A 75 4.53 -7.59 3.05
CA TYR A 75 4.95 -7.10 1.74
C TYR A 75 5.39 -5.64 1.75
N ALA A 76 4.77 -4.80 2.59
CA ALA A 76 5.20 -3.42 2.76
C ALA A 76 6.66 -3.34 3.24
N GLN A 77 7.04 -4.17 4.21
CA GLN A 77 8.42 -4.26 4.70
C GLN A 77 9.36 -4.79 3.62
N GLN A 78 8.93 -5.78 2.83
CA GLN A 78 9.72 -6.30 1.71
C GLN A 78 9.97 -5.22 0.65
N ILE A 79 8.96 -4.39 0.32
CA ILE A 79 9.12 -3.26 -0.60
C ILE A 79 10.17 -2.28 -0.05
N LEU A 80 10.05 -1.92 1.23
CA LEU A 80 10.97 -0.99 1.88
C LEU A 80 12.41 -1.51 1.85
N GLN A 81 12.63 -2.74 2.29
CA GLN A 81 13.97 -3.35 2.37
C GLN A 81 14.63 -3.55 1.01
N ARG A 82 13.83 -3.89 -0.01
CA ARG A 82 14.35 -4.29 -1.33
C ARG A 82 14.46 -3.12 -2.31
N PHE A 83 13.58 -2.13 -2.19
CA PHE A 83 13.46 -1.07 -3.17
C PHE A 83 13.54 0.34 -2.59
N SER A 84 13.49 0.55 -1.26
CA SER A 84 13.50 1.88 -0.63
C SER A 84 14.81 2.21 0.09
N CYS A 85 15.92 1.66 -0.38
CA CYS A 85 17.28 2.03 0.05
C CYS A 85 17.78 3.33 -0.59
#